data_AF-A0A357NDB2-F1
#
_entry.id   AF-A0A357NDB2-F1
#
_cell.length_a   1.000
_cell.length_b   1.000
_cell.length_c   1.000
_cell.angle_alpha   90.00
_cell.angle_beta   90.00
_cell.angle_gamma   90.00
#
_symmetry.space_group_name_H-M   'P 1'
#
loop_
_entity.id
_entity.type
_entity.pdbx_description
1 polymer ?
#
loop_
_entity_poly.entity_id
_entity_poly.type
_entity_poly.pdbx_seq_one_letter_code
_entity_poly.pdbx_strand_id
1 'polypeptide(L)' 'MAIYVVGLGPGSYKDLSLGALEMLRAPFPVFLRTEIHPLVEHLRTEGVVFQSFDDIYEQSADFTAVYRRIADEVL' A
#
# COMPACT_ATOMS: atom_id res chain seq x y z
N MET A 1 -19.51 2.51 -0.10
CA MET A 1 -18.19 2.19 0.47
C MET A 1 -17.16 3.05 -0.24
N ALA A 2 -16.11 3.50 0.46
CA ALA A 2 -15.09 4.38 -0.11
C ALA A 2 -13.72 3.72 0.00
N ILE A 3 -12.93 3.79 -1.06
CA ILE A 3 -11.54 3.33 -1.11
C ILE A 3 -10.67 4.56 -1.33
N TYR A 4 -9.63 4.71 -0.51
CA TYR A 4 -8.67 5.80 -0.64
C TYR A 4 -7.36 5.24 -1.20
N VAL A 5 -6.96 5.73 -2.37
CA VAL A 5 -5.68 5.35 -2.98
C VAL A 5 -4.72 6.52 -2.79
N VAL A 6 -3.64 6.30 -2.04
CA VAL A 6 -2.61 7.31 -1.75
C VAL A 6 -1.24 6.83 -2.23
N GLY A 7 -0.39 7.78 -2.64
CA GLY A 7 0.99 7.48 -3.06
C GLY A 7 1.97 7.58 -1.89
N LEU A 8 2.95 6.66 -1.83
CA LEU A 8 4.03 6.68 -0.85
C LEU A 8 5.25 7.55 -1.26
N GLY A 9 5.19 8.18 -2.44
CA GLY A 9 6.35 8.86 -3.03
C GLY A 9 7.37 7.87 -3.61
N PRO A 10 8.57 8.36 -4.00
CA PRO A 10 9.61 7.54 -4.61
C PRO A 10 10.51 6.80 -3.59
N GLY A 11 10.36 7.06 -2.29
CA GLY A 11 11.04 6.28 -1.23
C GLY A 11 11.42 7.06 0.03
N SER A 12 11.65 8.37 -0.05
CA SER A 12 11.98 9.17 1.15
C SER A 12 10.72 9.49 1.94
N TYR A 13 10.79 9.44 3.27
CA TYR A 13 9.71 9.92 4.13
C TYR A 13 9.37 11.39 3.89
N LYS A 14 10.35 12.20 3.47
CA LYS A 14 10.12 13.62 3.13
C LYS A 14 9.26 13.82 1.88
N ASP A 15 9.16 12.80 1.05
CA ASP A 15 8.35 12.84 -0.17
C ASP A 15 6.90 12.38 0.09
N LEU A 16 6.61 11.87 1.29
CA LEU A 16 5.25 11.50 1.69
C LEU A 16 4.47 12.78 2.01
N SER A 17 3.37 13.00 1.29
CA SER A 17 2.48 14.13 1.59
C SER A 17 1.84 13.98 2.98
N LEU A 18 1.56 15.11 3.64
CA LEU A 18 0.91 15.12 4.94
C LEU A 18 -0.45 14.38 4.92
N GLY A 19 -1.26 14.58 3.88
CA GLY A 19 -2.55 13.89 3.74
C GLY A 19 -2.41 12.38 3.59
N ALA A 20 -1.38 11.89 2.86
CA ALA A 20 -1.12 10.46 2.77
C ALA A 20 -0.74 9.86 4.13
N LEU A 21 0.08 10.57 4.91
CA LEU A 21 0.46 10.16 6.26
C LEU A 21 -0.74 10.11 7.21
N GLU A 22 -1.62 11.11 7.17
CA GLU A 22 -2.86 11.14 7.96
C GLU A 22 -3.76 9.94 7.62
N MET A 23 -3.90 9.61 6.34
CA MET A 23 -4.68 8.44 5.90
C MET A 23 -4.07 7.11 6.36
N LEU A 24 -2.74 6.97 6.31
CA LEU A 24 -2.04 5.76 6.76
C LEU A 24 -2.13 5.53 8.28
N ARG A 25 -2.34 6.60 9.05
CA ARG A 25 -2.52 6.53 10.52
C ARG A 25 -3.98 6.46 10.96
N ALA A 26 -4.92 6.65 10.04
CA ALA A 26 -6.34 6.55 10.32
C ALA A 26 -6.72 5.09 10.63
N PRO A 27 -7.83 4.83 11.37
CA PRO A 27 -8.24 3.49 11.76
C PRO A 27 -8.93 2.73 10.62
N PHE A 28 -8.24 2.62 9.47
CA PHE A 28 -8.69 1.87 8.30
C PHE A 28 -7.73 0.71 8.04
N PRO A 29 -8.21 -0.39 7.42
CA PRO A 29 -7.32 -1.38 6.86
C PRO A 29 -6.38 -0.73 5.84
N VAL A 30 -5.07 -0.97 6.00
CA VAL A 30 -4.04 -0.47 5.08
C VAL A 30 -3.56 -1.62 4.22
N PHE A 31 -3.58 -1.41 2.91
CA PHE A 31 -3.04 -2.34 1.93
C PHE A 31 -1.92 -1.67 1.14
N LEU A 32 -0.78 -2.35 1.03
CA LEU A 32 0.33 -1.94 0.20
C LEU A 32 0.34 -2.76 -1.08
N ARG A 33 0.61 -2.08 -2.21
CA ARG A 33 0.86 -2.78 -3.47
C ARG A 33 2.02 -3.78 -3.33
N THR A 34 3.04 -3.42 -2.55
CA THR A 34 4.23 -4.23 -2.30
C THR A 34 4.93 -3.76 -1.03
N GLU A 35 5.57 -4.67 -0.30
CA GLU A 35 6.53 -4.34 0.76
C GLU A 35 7.89 -3.88 0.22
N ILE A 36 8.15 -4.05 -1.09
CA ILE A 36 9.38 -3.64 -1.76
C ILE A 36 9.31 -2.14 -2.05
N HIS A 37 9.31 -1.34 -0.98
CA HIS A 37 9.36 0.12 -1.04
C HIS A 37 10.21 0.67 0.12
N PRO A 38 11.13 1.62 -0.12
CA PRO A 38 12.04 2.12 0.92
C PRO A 38 11.36 2.66 2.18
N LEU A 39 10.10 3.11 2.06
CA LEU A 39 9.32 3.66 3.17
C LEU A 39 8.71 2.61 4.11
N VAL A 40 8.64 1.34 3.70
CA VAL A 40 7.89 0.31 4.44
C VAL A 40 8.44 0.10 5.85
N GLU A 41 9.76 0.09 6.02
CA GLU A 41 10.38 -0.01 7.36
C GLU A 41 10.02 1.17 8.27
N HIS A 42 9.85 2.37 7.68
CA HIS A 42 9.42 3.54 8.44
C HIS A 42 7.97 3.38 8.90
N LEU A 43 7.07 2.92 8.02
CA LEU A 43 5.68 2.65 8.37
C LEU A 43 5.57 1.64 9.52
N ARG A 44 6.37 0.56 9.48
CA ARG A 44 6.45 -0.41 10.59
C ARG A 44 6.94 0.22 11.89
N THR A 45 7.97 1.06 11.82
CA THR A 45 8.51 1.78 13.00
C THR A 45 7.48 2.73 13.62
N GLU A 46 6.62 3.35 12.80
CA GLU A 46 5.51 4.18 13.27
C GLU A 46 4.28 3.39 13.75
N GLY A 47 4.33 2.06 13.67
CA GLY A 47 3.24 1.18 14.12
C GLY A 47 2.07 1.09 13.14
N VAL A 48 2.25 1.47 11.88
CA VAL A 48 1.24 1.28 10.83
C VAL A 48 1.12 -0.21 10.54
N VAL A 49 -0.06 -0.77 10.80
CA VAL A 49 -0.38 -2.17 10.47
C VAL A 49 -0.94 -2.21 9.06
N PHE A 50 -0.35 -3.04 8.20
CA PHE A 50 -0.76 -3.19 6.81
C PHE A 50 -0.66 -4.63 6.35
N GLN A 51 -1.31 -4.93 5.22
CA GLN A 51 -1.11 -6.14 4.42
C GLN A 51 -0.51 -5.75 3.07
N SER A 52 0.29 -6.61 2.46
CA SER A 52 0.77 -6.39 1.09
C SER A 52 0.15 -7.39 0.12
N PHE A 53 0.21 -7.06 -1.17
CA PHE A 53 -0.22 -7.93 -2.27
C PHE A 53 0.97 -8.59 -2.99
N ASP A 54 2.10 -8.75 -2.32
CA ASP A 54 3.30 -9.37 -2.92
C ASP A 54 3.04 -10.81 -3.38
N ASP A 55 2.17 -11.54 -2.67
CA ASP A 55 1.72 -12.87 -3.05
C ASP A 55 0.92 -12.88 -4.37
N ILE A 56 0.10 -11.87 -4.62
CA ILE A 56 -0.63 -11.70 -5.89
C ILE A 56 0.36 -11.48 -7.04
N TYR A 57 1.44 -10.73 -6.80
CA TYR A 57 2.51 -10.55 -7.80
C TYR A 57 3.21 -11.86 -8.13
N GLU A 58 3.52 -12.70 -7.12
CA GLU A 58 4.18 -13.99 -7.33
C GLU A 58 3.31 -15.01 -8.08
N GLN A 59 1.98 -14.93 -7.93
CA GLN A 59 1.04 -15.93 -8.45
C GLN A 59 0.39 -15.55 -9.78
N SER A 60 0.60 -14.33 -10.28
CA SER A 60 -0.08 -13.83 -11.47
C SER A 60 0.79 -13.91 -12.72
N ALA A 61 0.16 -14.25 -13.85
CA ALA A 61 0.87 -14.44 -15.13
C ALA A 61 1.34 -13.13 -15.79
N ASP A 62 0.66 -12.02 -15.50
CA ASP A 62 0.97 -10.69 -16.03
C ASP A 62 0.41 -9.57 -15.12
N PHE A 63 0.80 -8.32 -15.41
CA PHE A 63 0.36 -7.16 -14.64
C PHE A 63 -1.15 -6.90 -14.72
N THR A 64 -1.82 -7.26 -15.82
CA THR A 64 -3.26 -7.06 -15.96
C THR A 64 -3.99 -7.96 -14.96
N ALA A 65 -3.55 -9.21 -14.83
CA ALA A 65 -4.07 -10.17 -13.85
C ALA A 65 -3.79 -9.70 -12.41
N VAL A 66 -2.60 -9.16 -12.13
CA VAL A 66 -2.27 -8.57 -10.82
C VAL A 66 -3.26 -7.49 -10.43
N TYR A 67 -3.43 -6.47 -11.28
CA TYR A 67 -4.28 -5.33 -10.94
C TYR A 67 -5.75 -5.69 -10.84
N ARG A 68 -6.22 -6.63 -11.67
CA ARG A 68 -7.60 -7.14 -11.56
C ARG A 68 -7.83 -7.83 -10.21
N ARG A 69 -6.90 -8.70 -9.80
CA ARG A 69 -6.99 -9.39 -8.50
C ARG A 69 -6.93 -8.41 -7.32
N ILE A 70 -5.99 -7.46 -7.33
CA ILE A 70 -5.91 -6.42 -6.29
C ILE A 70 -7.23 -5.64 -6.20
N ALA A 71 -7.82 -5.25 -7.34
CA ALA A 71 -9.10 -4.56 -7.36
C ALA A 71 -10.23 -5.41 -6.79
N ASP A 72 -10.30 -6.69 -7.15
CA ASP A 72 -11.31 -7.62 -6.64
C ASP A 72 -11.19 -7.85 -5.11
N GLU A 73 -9.97 -7.84 -4.55
CA GLU A 73 -9.73 -8.02 -3.10
C GLU A 73 -10.13 -6.81 -2.23
N VAL A 74 -10.14 -5.59 -2.79
CA VAL A 74 -10.42 -4.35 -2.03
C VAL A 74 -11.84 -3.81 -2.22
N LEU A 75 -12.65 -4.44 -3.08
CA LEU A 75 -14.04 -4.07 -3.39
C LEU A 75 -15.06 -4.78 -2.49
#